data_AF-A0A3N5L2U8-F1
#
_entry.id   AF-A0A3N5L2U8-F1
#
_cell.length_a   1.000
_cell.length_b   1.000
_cell.length_c   1.000
_cell.angle_alpha   90.00
_cell.angle_beta   90.00
_cell.angle_gamma   90.00
#
_symmetry.space_group_name_H-M   'P 1'
#
loop_
_entity.id
_entity.type
_entity.pdbx_description
1 polymer ?
#
loop_
_entity_poly.entity_id
_entity_poly.type
_entity_poly.pdbx_seq_one_letter_code
_entity_poly.pdbx_strand_id
1 'polypeptide(L)' 'MRRQFTAALLIILTAAGVVCASINFQQQRRFRLPDDGVTWMEQAGRVVALHVVEDSPAARMGLRAGDRVLRISGNTIQRA' A
#
# COMPACT_ATOMS: atom_id res chain seq x y z
N MET A 1 -19.35 -27.86 -34.11
CA MET A 1 -18.08 -27.75 -33.37
C MET A 1 -17.82 -26.37 -32.74
N ARG A 2 -17.80 -25.26 -33.49
CA ARG A 2 -17.44 -23.91 -32.94
C ARG A 2 -18.18 -23.47 -31.65
N ARG A 3 -19.49 -23.66 -31.53
CA ARG A 3 -20.28 -23.23 -30.33
C ARG A 3 -19.88 -23.94 -29.03
N GLN A 4 -19.46 -25.21 -29.09
CA GLN A 4 -19.07 -25.97 -27.90
C GLN A 4 -17.71 -25.53 -27.38
N PHE A 5 -16.77 -25.22 -28.29
CA PHE A 5 -15.48 -24.63 -27.92
C PHE A 5 -15.64 -23.27 -27.25
N THR A 6 -16.49 -22.39 -27.80
CA THR A 6 -16.75 -21.08 -27.20
C THR A 6 -17.37 -21.20 -25.81
N ALA A 7 -18.35 -22.09 -25.63
CA ALA A 7 -18.98 -22.32 -24.33
C ALA A 7 -17.98 -22.86 -23.28
N ALA A 8 -17.16 -23.85 -23.66
CA ALA A 8 -16.13 -24.40 -22.78
C ALA A 8 -15.09 -23.34 -22.40
N LEU A 9 -14.64 -22.52 -23.36
CA LEU A 9 -13.71 -21.42 -23.11
C LEU A 9 -14.29 -20.39 -22.14
N LEU A 10 -15.56 -20.00 -22.30
CA LEU A 10 -16.22 -19.04 -21.41
C LEU A 10 -16.32 -19.56 -19.97
N ILE A 11 -16.61 -20.85 -19.78
CA ILE A 11 -16.65 -21.47 -18.45
C ILE A 11 -15.28 -21.39 -17.78
N ILE A 12 -14.22 -21.73 -18.52
CA ILE A 12 -12.83 -21.66 -18.01
C ILE A 12 -12.48 -20.23 -17.64
N LEU A 13 -12.77 -19.26 -18.51
CA LEU A 13 -12.50 -17.85 -18.25
C LEU A 13 -13.28 -17.32 -17.05
N THR A 14 -14.54 -17.74 -16.88
CA THR A 14 -15.37 -17.35 -15.73
C THR A 14 -14.80 -17.92 -14.44
N ALA A 15 -14.45 -19.21 -14.43
CA ALA A 15 -13.83 -19.86 -13.28
C ALA A 15 -12.50 -19.19 -12.91
N ALA A 16 -11.64 -18.92 -13.90
CA ALA A 16 -10.39 -18.19 -13.70
C ALA A 16 -10.64 -16.79 -13.13
N GLY A 17 -11.63 -16.06 -13.64
CA GLY A 17 -12.01 -14.74 -13.13
C GLY A 17 -12.45 -14.77 -11.66
N VAL A 18 -13.26 -15.75 -11.27
CA VAL A 18 -13.71 -15.94 -9.88
C VAL A 18 -12.53 -16.25 -8.96
N VAL A 19 -11.59 -17.09 -9.40
CA VAL A 19 -10.37 -17.39 -8.63
C VAL A 19 -9.51 -16.13 -8.45
N CYS A 20 -9.27 -15.39 -9.53
CA CYS A 20 -8.52 -14.13 -9.48
C CYS A 20 -9.18 -13.11 -8.54
N ALA A 21 -10.50 -12.95 -8.63
CA ALA A 21 -11.26 -12.06 -7.75
C ALA A 21 -11.15 -12.49 -6.28
N SER A 22 -11.25 -13.79 -6.00
CA SER A 22 -11.14 -14.33 -4.64
C SER A 22 -9.74 -14.08 -4.05
N ILE A 23 -8.69 -14.32 -4.83
CA ILE A 23 -7.30 -14.05 -4.43
C ILE A 23 -7.11 -12.56 -4.19
N ASN A 24 -7.55 -11.70 -5.12
CA ASN A 24 -7.43 -10.25 -4.99
C ASN A 24 -8.15 -9.74 -3.72
N PHE A 25 -9.36 -10.21 -3.47
CA PHE A 25 -10.12 -9.86 -2.28
C PHE A 25 -9.45 -10.36 -0.99
N GLN A 26 -8.90 -11.58 -1.00
CA GLN A 26 -8.16 -12.11 0.13
C GLN A 26 -6.90 -11.29 0.41
N GLN A 27 -6.16 -10.89 -0.63
CA GLN A 27 -4.97 -10.04 -0.50
C GLN A 27 -5.32 -8.67 0.04
N GLN A 28 -6.37 -8.03 -0.51
CA GLN A 28 -6.80 -6.71 -0.07
C GLN A 28 -7.28 -6.71 1.38
N ARG A 29 -7.90 -7.80 1.87
CA ARG A 29 -8.27 -7.96 3.28
C ARG A 29 -7.09 -8.20 4.22
N ARG A 30 -6.00 -8.79 3.72
CA ARG A 30 -4.79 -9.07 4.51
C ARG A 30 -3.82 -7.89 4.54
N PHE A 31 -3.89 -7.02 3.54
CA PHE A 31 -3.03 -5.86 3.44
C PHE A 31 -3.37 -4.84 4.53
N ARG A 32 -2.64 -4.90 5.63
CA ARG A 32 -2.55 -3.78 6.59
C ARG A 32 -1.39 -2.91 6.15
N LEU A 33 -1.66 -1.65 5.80
CA LEU A 33 -0.60 -0.68 5.63
C LEU A 33 0.17 -0.60 6.95
N PRO A 34 1.51 -0.76 6.93
CA PRO A 34 2.32 -0.33 8.05
C PRO A 34 2.04 1.14 8.30
N ASP A 35 1.57 1.46 9.49
CA ASP A 35 1.25 2.83 9.90
C ASP A 35 2.11 3.17 11.11
N ASP A 36 2.93 4.20 10.96
CA ASP A 36 3.77 4.76 12.01
C ASP A 36 3.07 5.90 12.77
N GLY A 37 1.86 6.28 12.32
CA GLY A 37 1.08 7.40 12.83
C GLY A 37 1.55 8.77 12.34
N VAL A 38 2.31 8.82 11.23
CA VAL A 38 2.80 10.08 10.64
C VAL A 38 2.17 10.32 9.27
N THR A 39 1.59 11.50 9.10
CA THR A 39 1.22 12.00 7.77
C THR A 39 2.45 12.60 7.10
N TRP A 40 3.03 11.89 6.15
CA TRP A 40 4.19 12.35 5.37
C TRP A 40 3.75 13.15 4.15
N MET A 41 4.42 14.27 3.89
CA MET A 41 4.16 15.11 2.71
C MET A 41 5.47 15.56 2.08
N GLU A 42 5.51 15.60 0.75
CA GLU A 42 6.64 16.22 0.05
C GLU A 42 6.49 17.74 0.05
N GLN A 43 7.51 18.45 0.55
CA GLN A 43 7.62 19.90 0.51
C GLN A 43 9.02 20.30 0.03
N ALA A 44 9.09 21.07 -1.05
CA ALA A 44 10.35 21.56 -1.62
C ALA A 44 11.41 20.46 -1.84
N GLY A 45 10.98 19.29 -2.36
CA GLY A 45 11.86 18.15 -2.61
C GLY A 45 12.29 17.40 -1.35
N ARG A 46 11.53 17.50 -0.25
CA ARG A 46 11.86 16.85 1.04
C ARG A 46 10.60 16.20 1.60
N VAL A 47 10.73 15.01 2.17
CA VAL A 47 9.63 14.35 2.87
C VAL A 47 9.59 14.86 4.31
N VAL A 48 8.48 15.47 4.70
CA VAL A 48 8.27 16.15 5.98
C VAL A 48 7.08 15.53 6.71
N ALA A 49 7.20 15.35 8.02
CA ALA A 49 6.10 14.98 8.90
C ALA A 49 5.14 16.16 9.02
N LEU A 50 3.99 16.10 8.34
CA LEU A 50 2.96 17.13 8.42
C LEU A 50 2.19 17.05 9.76
N HIS A 51 1.87 15.82 10.17
CA HIS A 51 1.16 15.55 11.40
C HIS A 51 1.66 14.24 12.00
N VAL A 52 1.78 14.20 13.33
CA VAL A 52 2.13 13.01 14.09
C VAL A 52 0.99 12.76 15.07
N VAL A 53 0.37 11.59 14.97
CA VAL A 53 -0.73 11.17 15.84
C VAL A 53 -0.19 10.95 17.26
N GLU A 54 -0.90 11.44 18.27
CA GLU A 54 -0.55 11.22 19.68
C GLU A 54 -0.52 9.71 20.02
N ASP A 55 0.38 9.31 20.92
CA ASP A 55 0.62 7.91 21.30
C ASP A 55 0.95 6.94 20.14
N SER A 56 1.19 7.43 18.93
CA SER A 56 1.64 6.62 17.80
C SER A 56 3.05 6.04 18.02
N PRO A 57 3.43 4.98 17.28
CA PRO A 57 4.81 4.49 17.29
C PRO A 57 5.84 5.61 17.04
N ALA A 58 5.58 6.51 16.08
CA ALA A 58 6.46 7.65 15.82
C ALA A 58 6.51 8.65 16.98
N ALA A 59 5.36 9.02 17.56
CA ALA A 59 5.32 9.95 18.69
C ALA A 59 6.09 9.43 19.91
N ARG A 60 5.98 8.12 20.21
CA ARG A 60 6.75 7.48 21.30
C ARG A 60 8.25 7.50 21.07
N MET A 61 8.68 7.57 19.82
CA MET A 61 10.09 7.74 19.44
C MET A 61 10.53 9.21 19.38
N GLY A 62 9.63 10.14 19.70
CA GLY A 62 9.91 11.57 19.79
C GLY A 62 9.80 12.32 18.47
N LEU A 63 9.25 11.71 17.41
CA LEU A 63 8.97 12.41 16.15
C LEU A 63 7.92 13.51 16.36
N ARG A 64 8.10 14.62 15.65
CA ARG A 64 7.23 15.81 15.72
C ARG A 64 6.89 16.30 14.32
N ALA A 65 5.80 17.07 14.24
CA ALA A 65 5.48 17.80 13.03
C ALA A 65 6.65 18.73 12.64
N GLY A 66 7.02 18.73 11.37
CA GLY A 66 8.18 19.44 10.82
C GLY A 66 9.45 18.59 10.69
N ASP A 67 9.49 17.39 11.31
CA ASP A 67 10.62 16.48 11.14
C ASP A 67 10.76 16.02 9.69
N ARG A 68 11.99 15.74 9.27
CA ARG A 68 12.31 15.41 7.88
C ARG A 68 12.90 14.03 7.77
N VAL A 69 12.42 13.26 6.79
CA VAL A 69 13.01 11.96 6.47
C VAL A 69 14.33 12.20 5.74
N LEU A 70 15.41 11.67 6.29
CA LEU A 70 16.72 11.66 5.64
C LEU A 70 16.99 10.31 5.00
N ARG A 71 16.68 9.23 5.72
CA ARG A 71 16.97 7.85 5.34
C ARG A 71 15.94 6.90 5.95
N ILE A 72 15.62 5.81 5.24
CA ILE A 72 14.81 4.69 5.76
C ILE A 72 15.59 3.40 5.50
N SER A 73 15.83 2.60 6.54
CA SER A 73 16.53 1.30 6.43
C SER A 73 17.86 1.36 5.67
N GLY A 74 18.59 2.47 5.83
CA GLY A 74 19.87 2.70 5.16
C GLY A 74 19.79 3.41 3.81
N ASN A 75 18.62 3.42 3.17
CA ASN A 75 18.39 4.07 1.87
C ASN A 75 18.08 5.55 2.04
N THR A 76 18.84 6.40 1.33
CA THR A 76 18.66 7.86 1.39
C THR A 76 17.43 8.30 0.62
N ILE A 77 16.59 9.09 1.27
CA ILE A 77 15.39 9.67 0.66
C ILE A 77 15.73 11.10 0.24
N GLN A 78 15.85 11.32 -1.07
CA GLN A 78 16.09 12.65 -1.64
C GLN A 78 14.83 13.24 -2.28
N ARG A 79 13.87 12.39 -2.66
CA ARG A 79 12.55 12.71 -3.22
C ARG A 79 11.61 11.53 -3.01
N ALA A 80 10.31 11.81 -2.88
CA ALA A 80 9.26 10.80 -2.94
C ALA A 80 8.86 10.53 -4.41
#